data_AF-A0A2W4URD1-F1
#
_entry.id   AF-A0A2W4URD1-F1
#
_cell.length_a   1.000
_cell.length_b   1.000
_cell.length_c   1.000
_cell.angle_alpha   90.00
_cell.angle_beta   90.00
_cell.angle_gamma   90.00
#
_symmetry.space_group_name_H-M   'P 1'
#
loop_
_entity.id
_entity.type
_entity.pdbx_description
1 polymer ?
#
loop_
_entity_poly.entity_id
_entity_poly.type
_entity_poly.pdbx_seq_one_letter_code
_entity_poly.pdbx_strand_id
1 'polypeptide(L)'
;MHPIILALLLAAPDAATPGASSGASVCAALPETGPVARSGPPEIVPARPTADRKLSCPDGFRLDVTGRMPMCLRPGIRVVDGNPRNACYAALPFGPIAAIAPRHRPTRSCATQKLTTIIRIDAPNAGIADAVFSVVPPDGVTVTLLTTSGAEVDKTENPVVQGCFAFACRLVKLEIGPRAAAQVELRLALPGPEPIGQTVRLVESCPR
;
A
#
# COMPACT_ATOMS: atom_id res chain seq x y z
N MET A 1 3.21 -25.14 -6.32
CA MET A 1 3.75 -24.89 -4.97
C MET A 1 4.79 -23.78 -5.11
N HIS A 2 4.59 -22.67 -4.38
CA HIS A 2 5.52 -21.53 -4.31
C HIS A 2 6.90 -21.99 -3.79
N PRO A 3 8.00 -21.45 -4.32
CA PRO A 3 8.56 -20.23 -3.71
C PRO A 3 9.20 -19.27 -4.74
N ILE A 4 8.75 -18.01 -4.75
CA ILE A 4 9.56 -16.87 -5.22
C ILE A 4 9.60 -15.90 -4.05
N ILE A 5 10.43 -16.24 -3.07
CA ILE A 5 10.93 -15.34 -2.03
C ILE A 5 12.43 -15.63 -1.99
N LEU A 6 13.23 -14.82 -2.69
CA LEU A 6 14.60 -14.40 -2.36
C LEU A 6 15.29 -13.85 -3.62
N ALA A 7 15.39 -12.52 -3.70
CA ALA A 7 16.54 -11.80 -4.24
C ALA A 7 16.29 -10.29 -4.06
N LEU A 8 16.01 -9.88 -2.83
CA LEU A 8 16.32 -8.53 -2.36
C LEU A 8 17.60 -8.63 -1.54
N LEU A 9 18.39 -7.56 -1.57
CA LEU A 9 19.64 -7.30 -0.84
C LEU A 9 20.93 -7.83 -1.50
N LEU A 10 21.69 -6.89 -2.10
CA LEU A 10 23.13 -6.76 -1.90
C LEU A 10 23.59 -5.38 -2.41
N ALA A 11 23.37 -4.37 -1.57
CA ALA A 11 24.16 -3.14 -1.52
C ALA A 11 23.95 -2.54 -0.12
N ALA A 12 24.78 -2.96 0.83
CA ALA A 12 24.83 -2.38 2.16
C ALA A 12 25.64 -1.08 2.12
N PRO A 13 25.13 0.05 2.63
CA PRO A 13 25.96 1.05 3.26
C PRO A 13 26.01 0.82 4.77
N ASP A 14 27.15 1.20 5.34
CA ASP A 14 27.58 1.05 6.73
C ASP A 14 26.51 1.24 7.82
N ALA A 15 26.69 0.46 8.88
CA ALA A 15 25.93 0.50 10.11
C ALA A 15 26.07 1.87 10.81
N ALA A 16 25.06 2.72 10.65
CA ALA A 16 24.77 3.79 11.60
C ALA A 16 23.77 3.26 12.64
N THR A 17 24.13 3.40 13.91
CA THR A 17 23.34 3.11 15.10
C THR A 17 21.91 3.64 15.01
N PRO A 18 20.88 2.94 15.54
CA PRO A 18 19.51 3.42 15.53
C PRO A 18 19.35 4.52 16.59
N GLY A 19 19.70 5.75 16.21
CA GLY A 19 19.23 6.96 16.87
C GLY A 19 17.76 7.18 16.53
N ALA A 20 16.93 7.32 17.55
CA ALA A 20 15.54 7.72 17.40
C ALA A 20 15.45 9.08 16.68
N SER A 21 14.82 9.11 15.50
CA SER A 21 13.89 10.15 15.00
C SER A 21 13.87 10.23 13.46
N SER A 22 12.77 9.79 12.84
CA SER A 22 12.06 10.50 11.75
C SER A 22 11.01 9.56 11.17
N GLY A 23 9.73 9.94 11.24
CA GLY A 23 8.59 9.13 10.79
C GLY A 23 8.43 9.01 9.27
N ALA A 24 9.51 8.79 8.52
CA ALA A 24 9.48 8.55 7.08
C ALA A 24 9.73 7.05 6.79
N SER A 25 9.08 6.48 5.76
CA SER A 25 9.33 5.08 5.43
C SER A 25 10.72 4.85 4.82
N VAL A 26 11.12 3.58 4.72
CA VAL A 26 12.35 3.17 4.02
C VAL A 26 12.35 3.65 2.56
N CYS A 27 11.19 3.68 1.89
CA CYS A 27 11.10 4.20 0.52
C CYS A 27 11.33 5.72 0.46
N ALA A 28 10.88 6.48 1.47
CA ALA A 28 11.09 7.93 1.53
C ALA A 28 12.58 8.31 1.62
N ALA A 29 13.41 7.46 2.21
CA ALA A 29 14.86 7.65 2.31
C ALA A 29 15.59 7.49 0.96
N LEU A 30 14.97 6.87 -0.05
CA LEU A 30 15.57 6.69 -1.37
C LEU A 30 15.60 8.02 -2.16
N PRO A 31 16.62 8.20 -3.02
CA PRO A 31 16.68 9.36 -3.91
C PRO A 31 15.58 9.30 -4.97
N GLU A 32 15.17 10.47 -5.46
CA GLU A 32 14.17 10.61 -6.53
C GLU A 32 14.77 10.44 -7.92
N THR A 33 16.10 10.42 -8.03
CA THR A 33 16.85 10.18 -9.26
C THR A 33 17.92 9.12 -9.03
N GLY A 34 18.00 8.15 -9.93
CA GLY A 34 18.99 7.09 -9.85
C GLY A 34 18.62 5.84 -10.64
N PRO A 35 19.46 4.81 -10.58
CA PRO A 35 19.24 3.57 -11.32
C PRO A 35 18.05 2.78 -10.77
N VAL A 36 17.15 2.35 -11.66
CA VAL A 36 16.01 1.48 -11.36
C VAL A 36 15.99 0.26 -12.26
N ALA A 37 15.65 -0.90 -11.69
CA ALA A 37 15.41 -2.11 -12.44
C ALA A 37 14.10 -2.02 -13.21
N ARG A 38 14.13 -2.29 -14.52
CA ARG A 38 12.94 -2.31 -15.38
C ARG A 38 12.94 -3.57 -16.24
N SER A 39 11.75 -4.03 -16.61
CA SER A 39 11.62 -5.09 -17.61
C SER A 39 12.35 -4.70 -18.90
N GLY A 40 13.13 -5.65 -19.40
CA GLY A 40 13.87 -5.57 -20.65
C GLY A 40 13.52 -6.73 -21.59
N PRO A 41 14.13 -6.75 -22.79
CA PRO A 41 13.99 -7.88 -23.71
C PRO A 41 14.40 -9.18 -23.01
N PRO A 42 13.64 -10.28 -23.16
CA PRO A 42 13.98 -11.55 -22.55
C PRO A 42 15.30 -12.07 -23.11
N GLU A 43 16.09 -12.71 -22.25
CA GLU A 43 17.25 -13.46 -22.69
C GLU A 43 16.79 -14.84 -23.16
N ILE A 44 17.28 -15.23 -24.33
CA ILE A 44 16.87 -16.47 -25.01
C ILE A 44 18.12 -17.26 -25.34
N VAL A 45 18.19 -18.49 -24.86
CA VAL A 45 19.26 -19.43 -25.20
C VAL A 45 18.68 -20.78 -25.63
N PRO A 46 19.32 -21.51 -26.57
CA PRO A 46 18.86 -22.84 -26.94
C PRO A 46 18.90 -23.81 -25.76
N ALA A 47 17.89 -24.68 -25.63
CA ALA A 47 17.91 -25.75 -24.64
C ALA A 47 18.98 -26.80 -24.97
N ARG A 48 19.73 -27.25 -23.97
CA ARG A 48 20.81 -28.24 -24.17
C ARG A 48 20.31 -29.65 -23.91
N PRO A 49 20.55 -30.62 -24.82
CA PRO A 49 20.23 -32.02 -24.57
C PRO A 49 21.16 -32.59 -23.50
N THR A 50 20.61 -33.43 -22.63
CA THR A 50 21.36 -34.21 -21.64
C THR A 50 21.57 -35.65 -22.11
N ALA A 51 22.49 -36.37 -21.46
CA ALA A 51 22.77 -37.78 -21.76
C ALA A 51 21.52 -38.69 -21.71
N ASP A 52 20.55 -38.35 -20.84
CA ASP A 52 19.28 -39.09 -20.69
C ASP A 52 18.20 -38.69 -21.71
N ARG A 53 18.58 -38.04 -22.82
CA ARG A 53 17.66 -37.51 -23.85
C ARG A 53 16.65 -36.48 -23.30
N LYS A 54 16.95 -35.83 -22.17
CA LYS A 54 16.15 -34.73 -21.62
C LYS A 54 16.69 -33.39 -22.10
N LEU A 55 15.89 -32.34 -21.94
CA LEU A 55 16.30 -30.96 -22.20
C LEU A 55 16.65 -30.27 -20.87
N SER A 56 17.74 -29.53 -20.87
CA SER A 56 18.21 -28.76 -19.72
C SER A 56 18.38 -27.29 -20.09
N CYS A 57 18.06 -26.43 -19.12
CA CYS A 57 18.30 -25.00 -19.20
C CYS A 57 19.39 -24.59 -18.20
N PRO A 58 20.18 -23.54 -18.50
CA PRO A 58 21.06 -22.92 -17.52
C PRO A 58 20.27 -22.41 -16.31
N ASP A 59 20.97 -22.20 -15.19
CA ASP A 59 20.35 -21.70 -13.96
C ASP A 59 19.65 -20.35 -14.19
N GLY A 60 18.44 -20.23 -13.64
CA GLY A 60 17.61 -19.04 -13.78
C GLY A 60 16.88 -18.91 -15.14
N PHE A 61 17.03 -19.86 -16.05
CA PHE A 61 16.24 -19.94 -17.28
C PHE A 61 15.13 -21.00 -17.16
N ARG A 62 13.97 -20.72 -17.75
CA ARG A 62 12.85 -21.66 -17.84
C ARG A 62 12.74 -22.24 -19.24
N LEU A 63 12.52 -23.55 -19.32
CA LEU A 63 12.26 -24.24 -20.58
C LEU A 63 10.91 -23.81 -21.17
N ASP A 64 10.94 -23.40 -22.42
CA ASP A 64 9.79 -23.12 -23.28
C ASP A 64 9.81 -24.07 -24.48
N VAL A 65 8.74 -24.84 -24.61
CA VAL A 65 8.53 -25.84 -25.67
C VAL A 65 7.35 -25.48 -26.59
N THR A 66 6.81 -24.26 -26.47
CA THR A 66 5.67 -23.81 -27.30
C THR A 66 6.06 -23.55 -28.75
N GLY A 67 7.33 -23.23 -29.01
CA GLY A 67 7.89 -23.03 -30.35
C GLY A 67 8.35 -24.32 -31.02
N ARG A 68 8.70 -24.23 -32.31
CA ARG A 68 9.24 -25.36 -33.10
C ARG A 68 10.58 -25.89 -32.57
N MET A 69 11.30 -25.08 -31.82
CA MET A 69 12.59 -25.43 -31.20
C MET A 69 12.51 -25.11 -29.71
N PRO A 70 12.88 -26.05 -28.82
CA PRO A 70 12.85 -25.81 -27.38
C PRO A 70 13.91 -24.78 -26.99
N MET A 71 13.46 -23.74 -26.29
CA MET A 71 14.27 -22.60 -25.88
C MET A 71 14.25 -22.46 -24.37
N CYS A 72 15.28 -21.81 -23.83
CA CYS A 72 15.36 -21.44 -22.43
C CYS A 72 15.21 -19.92 -22.35
N LEU A 73 14.19 -19.47 -21.61
CA LEU A 73 13.83 -18.06 -21.47
C LEU A 73 14.13 -17.58 -20.05
N ARG A 74 14.72 -16.39 -19.95
CA ARG A 74 14.84 -15.66 -18.68
C ARG A 74 14.27 -14.25 -18.88
N PRO A 75 13.39 -13.77 -17.97
CA PRO A 75 12.95 -12.38 -18.01
C PRO A 75 14.15 -11.44 -17.99
N GLY A 76 14.25 -10.55 -18.98
CA GLY A 76 15.31 -9.57 -19.01
C GLY A 76 15.05 -8.47 -17.99
N ILE A 77 16.07 -8.13 -17.22
CA ILE A 77 16.06 -6.94 -16.35
C ILE A 77 17.16 -6.03 -16.86
N ARG A 78 16.82 -4.76 -17.05
CA ARG A 78 17.80 -3.70 -17.36
C ARG A 78 17.76 -2.64 -16.28
N VAL A 79 18.92 -2.02 -16.04
CA VAL A 79 19.03 -0.85 -15.18
C VAL A 79 18.88 0.39 -16.07
N VAL A 80 17.95 1.27 -15.72
CA VAL A 80 17.72 2.54 -16.40
C VAL A 80 17.70 3.67 -15.39
N ASP A 81 18.01 4.89 -15.80
CA ASP A 81 17.80 6.06 -14.95
C ASP A 81 16.30 6.28 -14.72
N GLY A 82 15.92 6.52 -13.48
CA GLY A 82 14.53 6.70 -13.06
C GLY A 82 14.42 7.18 -11.63
N ASN A 83 13.28 6.88 -10.99
CA ASN A 83 12.98 7.26 -9.61
C ASN A 83 12.92 6.02 -8.70
N PRO A 84 14.01 5.69 -7.98
CA PRO A 84 14.06 4.57 -7.05
C PRO A 84 13.01 4.61 -5.94
N ARG A 85 12.71 5.80 -5.42
CA ARG A 85 11.66 6.01 -4.40
C ARG A 85 10.29 5.56 -4.90
N ASN A 86 9.88 5.99 -6.09
CA ASN A 86 8.60 5.59 -6.68
C ASN A 86 8.58 4.09 -7.02
N ALA A 87 9.69 3.53 -7.51
CA ALA A 87 9.80 2.10 -7.76
C ALA A 87 9.66 1.27 -6.47
N CYS A 88 10.20 1.75 -5.35
CA CYS A 88 10.04 1.14 -4.04
C CYS A 88 8.58 1.09 -3.61
N TYR A 89 7.87 2.23 -3.67
CA TYR A 89 6.44 2.26 -3.34
C TYR A 89 5.59 1.39 -4.26
N ALA A 90 5.90 1.35 -5.56
CA ALA A 90 5.21 0.50 -6.53
C ALA A 90 5.40 -1.00 -6.28
N ALA A 91 6.48 -1.40 -5.63
CA ALA A 91 6.74 -2.79 -5.27
C ALA A 91 6.01 -3.22 -3.97
N LEU A 92 5.48 -2.28 -3.18
CA LEU A 92 4.77 -2.60 -1.96
C LEU A 92 3.36 -3.14 -2.29
N PRO A 93 2.91 -4.23 -1.65
CA PRO A 93 1.54 -4.68 -1.79
C PRO A 93 0.60 -3.60 -1.23
N PHE A 94 -0.27 -3.05 -2.08
CA PHE A 94 -1.18 -1.98 -1.73
C PHE A 94 -2.60 -2.33 -2.21
N GLY A 95 -3.55 -2.40 -1.28
CA GLY A 95 -4.97 -2.67 -1.56
C GLY A 95 -5.47 -4.09 -1.24
N PRO A 96 -6.76 -4.38 -1.47
CA PRO A 96 -7.87 -3.42 -1.35
C PRO A 96 -8.07 -3.02 0.12
N ILE A 97 -8.74 -1.89 0.35
CA ILE A 97 -9.22 -1.54 1.68
C ILE A 97 -10.37 -2.50 2.04
N ALA A 98 -10.36 -3.05 3.25
CA ALA A 98 -11.42 -3.92 3.74
C ALA A 98 -12.77 -3.17 3.79
N ALA A 99 -13.87 -3.91 3.67
CA ALA A 99 -15.20 -3.32 3.69
C ALA A 99 -15.45 -2.55 5.00
N ILE A 100 -15.90 -1.29 4.86
CA ILE A 100 -16.19 -0.41 5.99
C ILE A 100 -17.70 -0.43 6.24
N ALA A 101 -18.09 -0.73 7.47
CA ALA A 101 -19.49 -0.73 7.87
C ALA A 101 -20.12 0.66 7.72
N PRO A 102 -21.44 0.74 7.44
CA PRO A 102 -22.13 2.02 7.35
C PRO A 102 -21.92 2.91 8.58
N ARG A 103 -21.96 4.21 8.36
CA ARG A 103 -21.82 5.24 9.41
C ARG A 103 -23.01 6.16 9.42
N HIS A 104 -23.19 6.86 10.52
CA HIS A 104 -24.29 7.80 10.67
C HIS A 104 -23.89 9.20 10.21
N ARG A 105 -24.83 9.92 9.58
CA ARG A 105 -24.72 11.34 9.31
C ARG A 105 -25.95 12.09 9.84
N PRO A 106 -25.79 13.31 10.39
CA PRO A 106 -26.91 14.16 10.77
C PRO A 106 -27.86 14.40 9.58
N THR A 107 -29.17 14.40 9.82
CA THR A 107 -30.13 14.86 8.80
C THR A 107 -30.02 16.37 8.62
N ARG A 108 -30.62 16.91 7.55
CA ARG A 108 -30.73 18.36 7.33
C ARG A 108 -31.48 19.11 8.44
N SER A 109 -32.41 18.46 9.13
CA SER A 109 -33.14 19.07 10.26
C SER A 109 -32.28 19.22 11.52
N CYS A 110 -31.16 18.50 11.61
CA CYS A 110 -30.19 18.56 12.70
C CYS A 110 -28.91 19.32 12.29
N ALA A 111 -29.07 20.44 11.58
CA ALA A 111 -27.99 21.12 10.86
C ALA A 111 -26.84 21.68 11.73
N THR A 112 -27.05 21.84 13.04
CA THR A 112 -26.02 22.33 13.97
C THR A 112 -25.17 21.20 14.54
N GLN A 113 -25.55 19.94 14.35
CA GLN A 113 -24.88 18.79 14.94
C GLN A 113 -23.84 18.19 13.98
N LYS A 114 -22.73 17.73 14.55
CA LYS A 114 -21.74 16.89 13.88
C LYS A 114 -21.68 15.54 14.60
N LEU A 115 -21.53 14.47 13.85
CA LEU A 115 -21.28 13.14 14.38
C LEU A 115 -19.81 12.79 14.20
N THR A 116 -19.17 12.40 15.29
CA THR A 116 -17.80 11.93 15.29
C THR A 116 -17.80 10.42 15.31
N THR A 117 -17.05 9.79 14.41
CA THR A 117 -16.87 8.34 14.38
C THR A 117 -15.42 8.00 14.10
N ILE A 118 -14.92 6.95 14.74
CA ILE A 118 -13.59 6.41 14.47
C ILE A 118 -13.75 5.16 13.63
N ILE A 119 -12.96 5.08 12.58
CA ILE A 119 -12.93 3.94 11.67
C ILE A 119 -11.52 3.39 11.59
N ARG A 120 -11.44 2.07 11.52
CA ARG A 120 -10.20 1.36 11.20
C ARG A 120 -10.18 1.11 9.70
N ILE A 121 -9.12 1.57 9.05
CA ILE A 121 -8.83 1.28 7.65
C ILE A 121 -7.86 0.13 7.61
N ASP A 122 -8.35 -1.05 7.25
CA ASP A 122 -7.53 -2.24 7.10
C ASP A 122 -7.16 -2.41 5.63
N ALA A 123 -5.88 -2.35 5.30
CA ALA A 123 -5.34 -2.68 3.99
C ALA A 123 -3.85 -2.99 4.11
N PRO A 124 -3.28 -3.83 3.24
CA PRO A 124 -1.83 -4.00 3.15
C PRO A 124 -1.12 -2.65 3.01
N ASN A 125 -0.16 -2.40 3.89
CA ASN A 125 0.63 -1.17 3.95
C ASN A 125 -0.16 0.12 4.22
N ALA A 126 -1.40 0.04 4.72
CA ALA A 126 -2.20 1.23 5.00
C ALA A 126 -1.65 2.10 6.13
N GLY A 127 -0.86 1.51 7.03
CA GLY A 127 -0.23 2.20 8.16
C GLY A 127 1.13 2.83 7.83
N ILE A 128 1.58 2.82 6.58
CA ILE A 128 2.81 3.51 6.18
C ILE A 128 2.68 5.01 6.44
N ALA A 129 3.75 5.61 6.98
CA ALA A 129 3.72 7.02 7.37
C ALA A 129 3.51 7.97 6.18
N ASP A 130 4.01 7.59 4.99
CA ASP A 130 3.86 8.36 3.75
C ASP A 130 2.49 8.19 3.06
N ALA A 131 1.60 7.37 3.63
CA ALA A 131 0.28 7.15 3.07
C ALA A 131 -0.66 8.33 3.36
N VAL A 132 -1.23 8.92 2.30
CA VAL A 132 -2.11 10.08 2.37
C VAL A 132 -3.56 9.63 2.31
N PHE A 133 -4.37 10.08 3.28
CA PHE A 133 -5.79 9.79 3.34
C PHE A 133 -6.62 10.99 2.90
N SER A 134 -7.68 10.72 2.13
CA SER A 134 -8.63 11.74 1.70
C SER A 134 -10.05 11.18 1.61
N VAL A 135 -11.05 12.08 1.56
CA VAL A 135 -12.47 11.74 1.38
C VAL A 135 -13.00 12.44 0.14
N VAL A 136 -13.82 11.72 -0.63
CA VAL A 136 -14.46 12.23 -1.84
C VAL A 136 -15.96 11.86 -1.85
N PRO A 137 -16.90 12.83 -1.99
CA PRO A 137 -16.68 14.27 -1.95
C PRO A 137 -16.30 14.74 -0.54
N PRO A 138 -15.47 15.80 -0.41
CA PRO A 138 -15.03 16.31 0.89
C PRO A 138 -16.12 17.07 1.66
N ASP A 139 -17.19 17.48 0.99
CA ASP A 139 -18.21 18.34 1.59
C ASP A 139 -18.86 17.72 2.83
N GLY A 140 -18.80 18.45 3.94
CA GLY A 140 -19.43 18.04 5.19
C GLY A 140 -18.75 16.87 5.90
N VAL A 141 -17.56 16.43 5.47
CA VAL A 141 -16.77 15.40 6.16
C VAL A 141 -15.35 15.89 6.38
N THR A 142 -14.90 15.86 7.64
CA THR A 142 -13.49 16.10 7.99
C THR A 142 -12.83 14.79 8.38
N VAL A 143 -11.59 14.60 7.95
CA VAL A 143 -10.82 13.38 8.14
C VAL A 143 -9.58 13.72 8.95
N THR A 144 -9.40 13.07 10.10
CA THR A 144 -8.24 13.24 10.96
C THR A 144 -7.56 11.89 11.15
N LEU A 145 -6.26 11.82 10.86
CA LEU A 145 -5.47 10.62 11.11
C LEU A 145 -5.11 10.53 12.58
N LEU A 146 -5.38 9.38 13.19
CA LEU A 146 -5.03 9.12 14.58
C LEU A 146 -3.69 8.39 14.60
N THR A 147 -2.62 9.14 14.87
CA THR A 147 -1.24 8.63 14.88
C THR A 147 -0.62 8.59 16.27
N THR A 148 -1.15 9.36 17.20
CA THR A 148 -0.63 9.47 18.58
C THR A 148 -1.08 8.28 19.41
N SER A 149 -0.17 7.71 20.18
CA SER A 149 -0.44 6.65 21.15
C SER A 149 0.12 7.04 22.52
N GLY A 150 -0.52 6.59 23.59
CA GLY A 150 -0.11 6.89 24.96
C GLY A 150 -1.20 6.60 25.98
N ALA A 151 -0.84 6.59 27.27
CA ALA A 151 -1.79 6.35 28.36
C ALA A 151 -2.84 7.47 28.51
N GLU A 152 -2.50 8.69 28.07
CA GLU A 152 -3.37 9.88 28.13
C GLU A 152 -4.30 10.03 26.91
N VAL A 153 -4.09 9.21 25.86
CA VAL A 153 -4.96 9.20 24.67
C VAL A 153 -6.19 8.33 24.95
N ASP A 154 -7.38 8.81 24.55
CA ASP A 154 -8.60 8.03 24.65
C ASP A 154 -8.43 6.63 24.03
N LYS A 155 -8.91 5.59 24.71
CA LYS A 155 -8.70 4.20 24.31
C LYS A 155 -9.25 3.89 22.92
N THR A 156 -10.32 4.57 22.51
CA THR A 156 -10.92 4.42 21.17
C THR A 156 -10.12 5.14 20.09
N GLU A 157 -9.41 6.20 20.46
CA GLU A 157 -8.53 6.97 19.56
C GLU A 157 -7.10 6.42 19.49
N ASN A 158 -6.68 5.60 20.46
CA ASN A 158 -5.33 5.06 20.56
C ASN A 158 -5.12 3.86 19.61
N PRO A 159 -4.28 3.97 18.56
CA PRO A 159 -4.06 2.89 17.60
C PRO A 159 -3.50 1.61 18.22
N VAL A 160 -2.63 1.73 19.22
CA VAL A 160 -2.01 0.57 19.89
C VAL A 160 -3.05 -0.23 20.66
N VAL A 161 -3.95 0.46 21.37
CA VAL A 161 -5.04 -0.17 22.15
C VAL A 161 -6.07 -0.83 21.24
N GLN A 162 -6.36 -0.22 20.08
CA GLN A 162 -7.25 -0.79 19.07
C GLN A 162 -6.62 -1.93 18.26
N GLY A 163 -5.42 -2.40 18.64
CA GLY A 163 -4.67 -3.42 17.92
C GLY A 163 -4.33 -3.02 16.48
N CYS A 164 -4.28 -1.71 16.22
CA CYS A 164 -4.02 -1.17 14.92
C CYS A 164 -2.54 -0.79 14.76
N PHE A 165 -1.74 -1.78 14.37
CA PHE A 165 -0.30 -1.67 14.25
C PHE A 165 0.13 -1.05 12.92
N ALA A 166 1.34 -0.48 12.92
CA ALA A 166 1.98 0.06 11.73
C ALA A 166 1.95 -0.96 10.58
N PHE A 167 1.80 -0.46 9.36
CA PHE A 167 1.76 -1.23 8.10
C PHE A 167 0.49 -2.05 7.82
N ALA A 168 -0.31 -2.47 8.80
CA ALA A 168 -1.52 -3.27 8.52
C ALA A 168 -2.83 -2.46 8.49
N CYS A 169 -2.87 -1.37 9.24
CA CYS A 169 -4.06 -0.53 9.32
C CYS A 169 -3.74 0.90 9.74
N ARG A 170 -4.75 1.75 9.67
CA ARG A 170 -4.73 3.11 10.18
C ARG A 170 -6.06 3.44 10.86
N LEU A 171 -6.00 4.14 11.98
CA LEU A 171 -7.20 4.73 12.57
C LEU A 171 -7.44 6.12 12.00
N VAL A 172 -8.70 6.37 11.64
CA VAL A 172 -9.15 7.63 11.08
C VAL A 172 -10.38 8.08 11.84
N LYS A 173 -10.35 9.32 12.32
CA LYS A 173 -11.50 10.00 12.91
C LYS A 173 -12.20 10.78 11.82
N LEU A 174 -13.49 10.53 11.66
CA LEU A 174 -14.37 11.26 10.76
C LEU A 174 -15.29 12.17 11.57
N GLU A 175 -15.31 13.44 11.25
CA GLU A 175 -16.34 14.38 11.70
C GLU A 175 -17.32 14.61 10.55
N ILE A 176 -18.56 14.17 10.73
CA ILE A 176 -19.59 14.11 9.69
C ILE A 176 -20.68 15.12 10.04
N GLY A 177 -20.81 16.14 9.20
CA GLY A 177 -21.84 17.16 9.29
C GLY A 177 -23.08 16.86 8.42
N PRO A 178 -24.11 17.71 8.51
CA PRO A 178 -25.39 17.53 7.81
C PRO A 178 -25.30 17.68 6.28
N ARG A 179 -24.21 18.28 5.78
CA ARG A 179 -23.94 18.45 4.36
C ARG A 179 -23.21 17.26 3.74
N ALA A 180 -22.78 16.28 4.54
CA ALA A 180 -22.14 15.08 4.04
C ALA A 180 -23.03 14.33 3.05
N ALA A 181 -22.44 13.88 1.94
CA ALA A 181 -23.12 13.04 0.95
C ALA A 181 -23.56 11.71 1.57
N ALA A 182 -24.59 11.06 1.00
CA ALA A 182 -25.05 9.76 1.49
C ALA A 182 -24.04 8.62 1.26
N GLN A 183 -23.07 8.84 0.38
CA GLN A 183 -21.94 7.96 0.15
C GLN A 183 -20.68 8.82 0.03
N VAL A 184 -19.62 8.40 0.69
CA VAL A 184 -18.29 9.00 0.58
C VAL A 184 -17.27 7.91 0.29
N GLU A 185 -16.29 8.22 -0.52
CA GLU A 185 -15.15 7.35 -0.82
C GLU A 185 -13.98 7.77 0.06
N LEU A 186 -13.46 6.84 0.85
CA LEU A 186 -12.19 7.00 1.55
C LEU A 186 -11.08 6.55 0.62
N ARG A 187 -10.18 7.46 0.27
CA ARG A 187 -9.04 7.18 -0.58
C ARG A 187 -7.76 7.16 0.21
N LEU A 188 -6.90 6.21 -0.14
CA LEU A 188 -5.56 6.08 0.38
C LEU A 188 -4.58 6.09 -0.80
N ALA A 189 -3.56 6.94 -0.72
CA ALA A 189 -2.55 7.08 -1.75
C ALA A 189 -1.14 6.94 -1.17
N LEU A 190 -0.26 6.27 -1.92
CA LEU A 190 1.19 6.29 -1.71
C LEU A 190 1.84 7.05 -2.89
N PRO A 191 3.05 7.61 -2.73
CA PRO A 191 3.77 8.19 -3.85
C PRO A 191 4.08 7.12 -4.91
N GLY A 192 3.53 7.24 -6.11
CA GLY A 192 3.81 6.33 -7.24
C GLY A 192 2.62 5.46 -7.65
N PRO A 193 2.14 4.53 -6.80
CA PRO A 193 0.96 3.71 -7.09
C PRO A 193 -0.32 4.52 -7.29
N GLU A 194 -1.29 3.95 -8.01
CA GLU A 194 -2.65 4.49 -8.07
C GLU A 194 -3.31 4.47 -6.67
N PRO A 195 -4.08 5.51 -6.31
CA PRO A 195 -4.84 5.52 -5.08
C PRO A 195 -5.85 4.36 -5.03
N ILE A 196 -6.01 3.77 -3.85
CA ILE A 196 -7.05 2.79 -3.57
C ILE A 196 -8.20 3.46 -2.81
N GLY A 197 -9.43 3.04 -3.09
CA GLY A 197 -10.63 3.64 -2.53
C GLY A 197 -11.55 2.61 -1.88
N GLN A 198 -12.32 3.04 -0.89
CA GLN A 198 -13.44 2.28 -0.31
C GLN A 198 -14.63 3.19 -0.06
N THR A 199 -15.78 2.79 -0.58
CA THR A 199 -17.05 3.51 -0.33
C THR A 199 -17.57 3.21 1.07
N VAL A 200 -17.94 4.27 1.78
CA VAL A 200 -18.66 4.24 3.05
C VAL A 200 -20.06 4.81 2.84
N ARG A 201 -21.06 4.03 3.22
CA ARG A 201 -22.46 4.46 3.23
C ARG A 201 -22.74 5.27 4.49
N LEU A 202 -23.27 6.48 4.31
CA LEU A 202 -23.70 7.36 5.40
C LEU A 202 -25.23 7.35 5.53
N VAL A 203 -25.71 6.67 6.57
CA VAL A 203 -27.13 6.54 6.93
C VAL A 203 -27.55 7.78 7.71
N GLU A 204 -28.64 8.41 7.29
CA GLU A 204 -29.19 9.55 8.00
C GLU A 204 -29.68 9.16 9.39
N SER A 205 -29.28 9.92 10.41
CA SER A 205 -29.85 9.86 11.75
C SER A 205 -29.81 11.24 12.40
N CYS A 206 -30.74 11.51 13.32
CA CYS A 206 -30.59 12.60 14.28
C CYS A 206 -30.32 11.97 15.65
N PRO A 207 -29.13 12.15 16.23
CA PRO A 207 -28.93 11.79 17.63
C PRO A 207 -29.89 12.64 18.48
N ARG A 208 -30.61 11.98 19.38
CA ARG A 208 -31.48 12.63 20.37
C ARG A 208 -30.68 13.03 21.59
#